data_AF-R7K5F9-F1
#
_entry.id   AF-R7K5F9-F1
#
_cell.length_a   1.000
_cell.length_b   1.000
_cell.length_c   1.000
_cell.angle_alpha   90.00
_cell.angle_beta   90.00
_cell.angle_gamma   90.00
#
_symmetry.space_group_name_H-M   'P 1'
#
loop_
_entity.id
_entity.type
_entity.pdbx_description
1 polymer ?
#
loop_
_entity_poly.entity_id
_entity_poly.type
_entity_poly.pdbx_seq_one_letter_code
_entity_poly.pdbx_strand_id
1 'polypeptide(L)'
;MGDIDGIFDTDMNLIGEYVYDAWGNCTIEAAGADNIEIMEINPFRYRGYYWDKELNLYYLQTRYYDPQTGRFINADGIEYALNLYYLQTRYYDPQTGRFINADGIEYALEQYKNINALNLYSYCNNNPIMGIDPEGTKSKFWGWLLTAFVAVVATAAIVVGTVVTGGLVSAVLVGAGVGALTSMGSSVIAQGGFKDADPWQVAKSGAIGAVIGAASGAASWAIGTIGQAIGQHLGYAFSSMRHISSGVKLGSVFGVDLMMSTGKIAGSVIGGIAGGTFMNYHANLLFGTKLNFEEAMNQGIGGEISSWLIGIFKWLVK
;
A
#
# COMPACT_ATOMS: atom_id res chain seq x y z
N MET A 1 -15.02 -34.82 12.34
CA MET A 1 -14.97 -33.65 13.24
C MET A 1 -14.00 -32.62 12.66
N GLY A 2 -14.19 -32.22 11.39
CA GLY A 2 -13.21 -31.42 10.65
C GLY A 2 -11.93 -32.19 10.28
N ASP A 3 -11.93 -33.52 10.39
CA ASP A 3 -10.79 -34.37 10.03
C ASP A 3 -10.64 -34.41 8.51
N ILE A 4 -9.42 -34.28 8.01
CA ILE A 4 -9.13 -34.45 6.58
C ILE A 4 -8.95 -35.93 6.32
N ASP A 5 -9.89 -36.56 5.61
CA ASP A 5 -9.97 -38.01 5.37
C ASP A 5 -9.36 -38.45 4.03
N GLY A 6 -9.18 -37.56 3.06
CA GLY A 6 -8.47 -37.89 1.82
C GLY A 6 -8.14 -36.70 0.93
N ILE A 7 -7.33 -36.95 -0.10
CA ILE A 7 -6.96 -35.99 -1.14
C ILE A 7 -7.44 -36.52 -2.49
N PHE A 8 -8.06 -35.64 -3.28
CA PHE A 8 -8.51 -35.92 -4.64
C PHE A 8 -7.80 -35.00 -5.63
N ASP A 9 -7.58 -35.48 -6.85
CA ASP A 9 -7.07 -34.67 -7.95
C ASP A 9 -8.18 -33.79 -8.58
N THR A 10 -7.82 -33.02 -9.61
CA THR A 10 -8.75 -32.15 -10.34
C THR A 10 -9.87 -32.89 -11.06
N ASP A 11 -9.65 -34.18 -11.34
CA ASP A 11 -10.60 -35.06 -12.04
C ASP A 11 -11.41 -35.92 -11.05
N MET A 12 -11.32 -35.63 -9.75
CA MET A 12 -11.99 -36.34 -8.65
C MET A 12 -11.51 -37.78 -8.44
N ASN A 13 -10.32 -38.14 -8.90
CA ASN A 13 -9.71 -39.42 -8.54
C ASN A 13 -9.05 -39.33 -7.16
N LEU A 14 -9.18 -40.41 -6.38
CA LEU A 14 -8.59 -40.52 -5.06
C LEU A 14 -7.06 -40.66 -5.18
N ILE A 15 -6.33 -39.73 -4.57
CA ILE A 15 -4.86 -39.77 -4.44
C ILE A 15 -4.46 -40.61 -3.22
N GLY A 16 -5.17 -40.45 -2.11
CA GLY A 16 -4.95 -41.24 -0.90
C GLY A 16 -5.88 -40.82 0.25
N GLU A 17 -5.93 -41.65 1.28
CA GLU A 17 -6.76 -41.47 2.47
C GLU A 17 -5.90 -41.33 3.75
N TYR A 18 -6.42 -40.57 4.71
CA TYR A 18 -5.88 -40.49 6.07
C TYR A 18 -6.81 -41.22 7.03
N VAL A 19 -6.32 -42.29 7.62
CA VAL A 19 -7.05 -43.07 8.62
C VAL A 19 -6.54 -42.67 10.00
N TYR A 20 -7.43 -42.16 10.85
CA TYR A 20 -7.08 -41.75 12.21
C TYR A 20 -7.65 -42.70 13.25
N ASP A 21 -6.90 -42.92 14.33
CA ASP A 21 -7.48 -43.47 15.57
C ASP A 21 -8.21 -42.38 16.38
N ALA A 22 -8.77 -42.77 17.53
CA ALA A 22 -9.51 -41.84 18.40
C ALA A 22 -8.64 -40.67 18.94
N TRP A 23 -7.32 -40.82 18.96
CA TRP A 23 -6.36 -39.88 19.53
C TRP A 23 -5.61 -39.05 18.47
N GLY A 24 -5.88 -39.31 17.19
CA GLY A 24 -5.32 -38.56 16.07
C GLY A 24 -4.01 -39.14 15.50
N ASN A 25 -3.64 -40.36 15.86
CA ASN A 25 -2.56 -41.08 15.18
C ASN A 25 -3.03 -41.39 13.76
N CYS A 26 -2.24 -40.95 12.77
CA CYS A 26 -2.62 -40.95 11.37
C CYS A 26 -1.84 -42.01 10.59
N THR A 27 -2.56 -42.87 9.90
CA THR A 27 -2.03 -43.79 8.89
C THR A 27 -2.41 -43.27 7.50
N ILE A 28 -1.43 -43.15 6.60
CA ILE A 28 -1.65 -42.74 5.21
C ILE A 28 -1.83 -43.98 4.35
N GLU A 29 -2.95 -44.07 3.64
CA GLU A 29 -3.26 -45.13 2.69
C GLU A 29 -3.32 -44.54 1.28
N ALA A 30 -2.24 -44.72 0.49
CA ALA A 30 -2.14 -44.19 -0.87
C ALA A 30 -1.63 -45.24 -1.87
N ALA A 31 -2.10 -45.17 -3.11
CA ALA A 31 -1.68 -46.08 -4.17
C ALA A 31 -0.42 -45.56 -4.86
N GLY A 32 0.75 -46.11 -4.49
CA GLY A 32 2.04 -45.78 -5.10
C GLY A 32 2.85 -44.74 -4.31
N ALA A 33 4.17 -44.79 -4.47
CA ALA A 33 5.10 -43.98 -3.68
C ALA A 33 4.93 -42.47 -3.91
N ASP A 34 4.67 -42.06 -5.16
CA ASP A 34 4.50 -40.65 -5.53
C ASP A 34 3.28 -40.01 -4.82
N ASN A 35 2.22 -40.79 -4.59
CA ASN A 35 1.02 -40.31 -3.91
C ASN A 35 1.23 -40.19 -2.39
N ILE A 36 2.10 -40.99 -1.79
CA ILE A 36 2.48 -40.86 -0.38
C ILE A 36 3.18 -39.51 -0.13
N GLU A 37 4.07 -39.10 -1.03
CA GLU A 37 4.76 -37.81 -0.89
C GLU A 37 3.78 -36.63 -0.94
N ILE A 38 2.80 -36.67 -1.84
CA ILE A 38 1.72 -35.66 -1.92
C ILE A 38 0.91 -35.61 -0.62
N MET A 39 0.57 -36.76 -0.05
CA MET A 39 -0.15 -36.84 1.22
C MET A 39 0.69 -36.31 2.38
N GLU A 40 2.00 -36.57 2.39
CA GLU A 40 2.87 -36.07 3.44
C GLU A 40 3.06 -34.55 3.43
N ILE A 41 2.94 -33.91 2.27
CA ILE A 41 3.03 -32.45 2.11
C ILE A 41 1.85 -31.73 2.78
N ASN A 42 0.67 -32.36 2.85
CA ASN A 42 -0.51 -31.70 3.41
C ASN A 42 -0.35 -31.43 4.92
N PRO A 43 -0.31 -30.16 5.34
CA PRO A 43 -0.15 -29.82 6.73
C PRO A 43 -1.46 -29.87 7.51
N PHE A 44 -2.64 -29.94 6.89
CA PHE A 44 -3.91 -29.96 7.60
C PHE A 44 -4.45 -31.39 7.69
N ARG A 45 -4.64 -31.91 8.91
CA ARG A 45 -4.96 -33.33 9.14
C ARG A 45 -6.05 -33.51 10.21
N TYR A 46 -5.76 -34.19 11.31
CA TYR A 46 -6.72 -34.48 12.38
C TYR A 46 -7.38 -33.20 12.90
N ARG A 47 -8.72 -33.18 12.88
CA ARG A 47 -9.60 -32.04 13.25
C ARG A 47 -9.24 -30.70 12.59
N GLY A 48 -8.53 -30.73 11.46
CA GLY A 48 -8.06 -29.54 10.75
C GLY A 48 -6.86 -28.85 11.41
N TYR A 49 -6.21 -29.49 12.38
CA TYR A 49 -5.00 -28.96 13.00
C TYR A 49 -3.80 -29.08 12.07
N TYR A 50 -2.86 -28.15 12.25
CA TYR A 50 -1.60 -28.14 11.51
C TYR A 50 -0.70 -29.26 12.03
N TRP A 51 -0.35 -30.22 11.18
CA TRP A 51 0.60 -31.28 11.44
C TRP A 51 2.02 -30.81 11.14
N ASP A 52 2.84 -30.75 12.17
CA ASP A 52 4.27 -30.49 12.06
C ASP A 52 5.00 -31.82 11.82
N LYS A 53 5.43 -32.06 10.58
CA LYS A 53 6.11 -33.29 10.17
C LYS A 53 7.48 -33.46 10.84
N GLU A 54 8.17 -32.37 11.18
CA GLU A 54 9.50 -32.45 11.79
C GLU A 54 9.41 -32.91 13.24
N LEU A 55 8.36 -32.47 13.95
CA LEU A 55 8.15 -32.79 15.35
C LEU A 55 7.22 -33.99 15.58
N ASN A 56 6.43 -34.37 14.56
CA ASN A 56 5.33 -35.33 14.66
C ASN A 56 4.25 -34.91 15.69
N LEU A 57 3.86 -33.64 15.67
CA LEU A 57 2.89 -33.05 16.60
C LEU A 57 1.84 -32.22 15.86
N TYR A 58 0.66 -32.07 16.46
CA TYR A 58 -0.36 -31.14 15.99
C TYR A 58 -0.22 -29.78 16.68
N TYR A 59 -0.16 -28.70 15.91
CA TYR A 59 -0.16 -27.33 16.41
C TYR A 59 -1.59 -26.77 16.46
N LEU A 60 -2.04 -26.44 17.66
CA LEU A 60 -3.38 -25.90 17.95
C LEU A 60 -3.30 -24.41 18.31
N GLN A 61 -2.47 -23.65 17.58
CA GLN A 61 -2.20 -22.21 17.74
C GLN A 61 -1.51 -21.79 19.04
N THR A 62 -1.89 -22.34 20.19
CA THR A 62 -1.29 -21.99 21.48
C THR A 62 -0.46 -23.13 22.07
N ARG A 63 -0.68 -24.37 21.60
CA ARG A 63 -0.03 -25.57 22.13
C ARG A 63 0.20 -26.61 21.05
N TYR A 64 1.17 -27.47 21.32
CA TYR A 64 1.42 -28.69 20.56
C TYR A 64 0.78 -29.89 21.27
N TYR A 65 0.04 -30.68 20.51
CA TYR A 65 -0.61 -31.92 20.92
C TYR A 65 0.12 -33.12 20.32
N ASP A 66 0.45 -34.08 21.16
CA ASP A 66 1.07 -35.35 20.80
C ASP A 66 0.00 -36.45 20.71
N PRO A 67 -0.30 -36.97 19.50
CA PRO A 67 -1.28 -38.04 19.33
C PRO A 67 -0.79 -39.40 19.86
N GLN A 68 0.52 -39.63 19.96
CA GLN A 68 1.09 -40.89 20.43
C GLN A 68 0.86 -41.05 21.93
N THR A 69 1.01 -39.97 22.69
CA THR A 69 0.74 -39.96 24.14
C THR A 69 -0.69 -39.51 24.49
N GLY A 70 -1.43 -38.96 23.52
CA GLY A 70 -2.79 -38.46 23.69
C GLY A 70 -2.86 -37.20 24.56
N ARG A 71 -1.81 -36.38 24.58
CA ARG A 71 -1.66 -35.24 25.52
C ARG A 71 -1.00 -34.04 24.86
N PHE A 72 -1.22 -32.85 25.43
CA PHE A 72 -0.42 -31.67 25.10
C PHE A 72 0.97 -31.80 25.72
N ILE A 73 2.01 -31.39 24.97
CA ILE A 73 3.39 -31.43 25.46
C ILE A 73 3.73 -30.24 26.38
N ASN A 74 2.90 -29.18 26.34
CA ASN A 74 3.01 -28.02 27.20
C ASN A 74 1.82 -27.99 28.17
N ALA A 75 2.11 -27.66 29.43
CA ALA A 75 1.08 -27.32 30.39
C ALA A 75 0.29 -26.09 29.92
N ASP A 76 -0.99 -26.03 30.28
CA ASP A 76 -1.75 -24.80 30.14
C ASP A 76 -1.05 -23.67 30.92
N GLY A 77 -0.95 -22.49 30.33
CA GLY A 77 -0.49 -21.31 31.04
C GLY A 77 -1.33 -21.08 32.30
N ILE A 78 -0.71 -20.61 33.38
CA ILE A 78 -1.41 -20.26 34.64
C ILE A 78 -2.55 -19.25 34.40
N GLU A 79 -2.50 -18.49 33.32
CA GLU A 79 -3.56 -17.59 32.86
C GLU A 79 -4.92 -18.30 32.67
N TYR A 80 -4.95 -19.55 32.20
CA TYR A 80 -6.17 -20.34 32.05
C TYR A 80 -6.73 -20.79 33.40
N ALA A 81 -5.87 -20.97 34.42
CA ALA A 81 -6.29 -21.28 35.78
C ALA A 81 -6.81 -20.05 36.54
N LEU A 82 -6.35 -18.84 36.17
CA LEU A 82 -6.75 -17.56 36.76
C LEU A 82 -7.82 -16.83 35.94
N ASN A 83 -8.28 -17.40 34.82
CA ASN A 83 -9.22 -16.80 33.87
C ASN A 83 -8.79 -15.40 33.38
N LEU A 84 -7.49 -15.18 33.19
CA LEU A 84 -6.93 -13.91 32.74
C LEU A 84 -6.78 -13.91 31.22
N TYR A 85 -7.17 -12.81 30.58
CA TYR A 85 -7.00 -12.62 29.13
C TYR A 85 -5.74 -11.82 28.84
N TYR A 86 -4.81 -12.38 28.08
CA TYR A 86 -3.65 -11.64 27.60
C TYR A 86 -4.03 -10.77 26.38
N LEU A 87 -4.03 -9.44 26.55
CA LEU A 87 -4.35 -8.47 25.50
C LEU A 87 -3.07 -7.74 25.08
N GLN A 88 -2.19 -8.47 24.38
CA GLN A 88 -0.91 -8.05 23.80
C GLN A 88 0.19 -7.63 24.77
N THR A 89 -0.04 -6.63 25.61
CA THR A 89 0.98 -6.06 26.51
C THR A 89 0.59 -6.18 27.98
N ARG A 90 -0.67 -6.55 28.28
CA ARG A 90 -1.21 -6.61 29.63
C ARG A 90 -2.14 -7.81 29.83
N TYR A 91 -2.28 -8.22 31.09
CA TYR A 91 -3.22 -9.26 31.52
C TYR A 91 -4.51 -8.61 32.07
N TYR A 92 -5.65 -8.97 31.49
CA TYR A 92 -6.99 -8.52 31.88
C TYR A 92 -7.70 -9.56 32.74
N ASP A 93 -8.21 -9.13 33.89
CA ASP A 93 -9.06 -9.93 34.77
C ASP A 93 -10.55 -9.62 34.48
N PRO A 94 -11.29 -10.57 33.90
CA PRO A 94 -12.71 -10.41 33.60
C PRO A 94 -13.60 -10.42 34.85
N GLN A 95 -13.15 -10.94 36.00
CA GLN A 95 -13.94 -10.94 37.24
C GLN A 95 -13.97 -9.55 37.87
N THR A 96 -12.84 -8.85 37.88
CA THR A 96 -12.74 -7.49 38.41
C THR A 96 -12.95 -6.40 37.36
N GLY A 97 -12.95 -6.77 36.08
CA GLY A 97 -13.10 -5.84 34.96
C GLY A 97 -11.90 -4.92 34.78
N ARG A 98 -10.70 -5.36 35.19
CA ARG A 98 -9.49 -4.52 35.27
C ARG A 98 -8.27 -5.25 34.76
N PHE A 99 -7.29 -4.48 34.31
CA PHE A 99 -5.94 -5.00 34.09
C PHE A 99 -5.22 -5.22 35.41
N ILE A 100 -4.38 -6.25 35.47
CA ILE A 100 -3.54 -6.53 36.64
C ILE A 100 -2.31 -5.60 36.67
N ASN A 101 -1.90 -5.09 35.50
CA ASN A 101 -0.78 -4.18 35.34
C ASN A 101 -1.28 -2.76 35.06
N ALA A 102 -0.65 -1.76 35.68
CA ALA A 102 -0.95 -0.34 35.44
C ALA A 102 -0.48 0.11 34.05
N ASP A 103 -1.26 0.99 33.43
CA ASP A 103 -0.84 1.80 32.30
C ASP A 103 0.32 2.75 32.65
N GLY A 104 1.10 3.12 31.64
CA GLY A 104 2.13 4.14 31.78
C GLY A 104 1.53 5.50 32.18
N ILE A 105 2.26 6.27 32.99
CA ILE A 105 1.87 7.63 33.45
C ILE A 105 1.46 8.55 32.30
N GLU A 106 2.02 8.34 31.11
CA GLU A 106 1.71 9.08 29.90
C GLU A 106 0.21 9.08 29.55
N TYR A 107 -0.50 7.96 29.79
CA TYR A 107 -1.94 7.84 29.54
C TYR A 107 -2.80 8.68 30.50
N ALA A 108 -2.40 8.79 31.76
CA ALA A 108 -3.11 9.60 32.76
C ALA A 108 -3.10 11.10 32.41
N LEU A 109 -2.04 11.58 31.75
CA LEU A 109 -1.91 12.98 31.33
C LEU A 109 -2.77 13.30 30.10
N GLU A 110 -2.95 12.33 29.19
CA GLU A 110 -3.73 12.49 27.96
C GLU A 110 -5.25 12.44 28.22
N GLN A 111 -5.70 11.66 29.23
CA GLN A 111 -7.12 11.46 29.55
C GLN A 111 -7.73 12.42 30.61
N TYR A 112 -7.00 13.40 31.16
CA TYR A 112 -7.36 14.22 32.34
C TYR A 112 -8.80 14.80 32.39
N LYS A 113 -9.55 14.81 31.29
CA LYS A 113 -10.93 15.28 31.20
C LYS A 113 -12.00 14.31 31.69
N ASN A 114 -11.68 13.04 31.98
CA ASN A 114 -12.65 12.03 32.41
C ASN A 114 -12.43 11.57 33.85
N ILE A 115 -13.53 11.28 34.57
CA ILE A 115 -13.51 10.84 35.97
C ILE A 115 -12.70 9.56 36.21
N ASN A 116 -12.56 8.72 35.18
CA ASN A 116 -11.82 7.46 35.21
C ASN A 116 -10.40 7.56 34.64
N ALA A 117 -9.96 8.74 34.20
CA ALA A 117 -8.66 8.97 33.55
C ALA A 117 -7.44 8.61 34.40
N LEU A 118 -7.60 8.68 35.73
CA LEU A 118 -6.56 8.35 36.69
C LEU A 118 -6.54 6.85 37.03
N ASN A 119 -7.53 6.09 36.59
CA ASN A 119 -7.57 4.65 36.79
C ASN A 119 -6.77 3.94 35.69
N LEU A 120 -5.45 3.88 35.90
CA LEU A 120 -4.47 3.21 35.03
C LEU A 120 -4.69 1.69 34.89
N TYR A 121 -5.68 1.11 35.58
CA TYR A 121 -6.02 -0.31 35.51
C TYR A 121 -7.35 -0.55 34.77
N SER A 122 -8.01 0.49 34.27
CA SER A 122 -9.33 0.35 33.64
C SER A 122 -9.25 -0.21 32.21
N TYR A 123 -10.08 -1.20 31.91
CA TYR A 123 -10.29 -1.70 30.54
C TYR A 123 -11.51 -1.03 29.93
N CYS A 124 -11.37 -0.48 28.72
CA CYS A 124 -12.46 0.20 28.00
C CYS A 124 -13.22 1.23 28.86
N ASN A 125 -12.53 1.97 29.73
CA ASN A 125 -13.15 2.93 30.65
C ASN A 125 -14.25 2.32 31.56
N ASN A 126 -14.08 1.05 31.96
CA ASN A 126 -15.06 0.23 32.67
C ASN A 126 -16.38 -0.02 31.89
N ASN A 127 -16.36 0.08 30.56
CA ASN A 127 -17.49 -0.27 29.69
C ASN A 127 -17.08 -1.31 28.62
N PRO A 128 -16.84 -2.57 29.03
CA PRO A 128 -16.40 -3.64 28.12
C PRO A 128 -17.50 -4.17 27.20
N ILE A 129 -18.76 -3.76 27.42
CA ILE A 129 -19.90 -4.17 26.57
C ILE A 129 -19.92 -3.36 25.27
N MET A 130 -19.63 -2.06 25.36
CA MET A 130 -19.67 -1.14 24.22
C MET A 130 -18.28 -0.83 23.64
N GLY A 131 -17.20 -1.19 24.34
CA GLY A 131 -15.83 -0.86 23.97
C GLY A 131 -14.93 -2.09 23.85
N ILE A 132 -14.05 -2.06 22.84
CA ILE A 132 -12.96 -3.02 22.64
C ILE A 132 -11.66 -2.21 22.61
N ASP A 133 -10.61 -2.64 23.32
CA ASP A 133 -9.27 -2.05 23.29
C ASP A 133 -8.32 -3.00 22.52
N PRO A 134 -8.12 -2.79 21.20
CA PRO A 134 -7.40 -3.75 20.36
C PRO A 134 -5.88 -3.74 20.53
N GLU A 135 -5.33 -2.70 21.16
CA GLU A 135 -3.89 -2.43 21.16
C GLU A 135 -3.28 -2.41 22.55
N GLY A 136 -4.13 -2.38 23.58
CA GLY A 136 -3.75 -2.51 24.98
C GLY A 136 -2.85 -1.39 25.53
N THR A 137 -2.27 -0.51 24.71
CA THR A 137 -1.25 0.48 25.14
C THR A 137 -0.93 1.63 24.16
N LYS A 138 -1.57 1.78 22.99
CA LYS A 138 -1.10 2.77 22.01
C LYS A 138 -1.73 4.15 22.18
N SER A 139 -0.93 5.08 22.71
CA SER A 139 -1.25 6.50 22.70
C SER A 139 -1.25 7.02 21.26
N LYS A 140 -2.37 7.64 20.86
CA LYS A 140 -2.50 8.31 19.56
C LYS A 140 -1.50 9.47 19.42
N PHE A 141 -0.98 10.01 20.52
CA PHE A 141 0.03 11.07 20.53
C PHE A 141 1.29 10.72 19.73
N TRP A 142 1.90 9.56 19.98
CA TRP A 142 3.13 9.15 19.29
C TRP A 142 2.92 8.89 17.80
N GLY A 143 1.76 8.36 17.43
CA GLY A 143 1.39 8.20 16.03
C GLY A 143 1.20 9.56 15.33
N TRP A 144 0.60 10.55 16.01
CA TRP A 144 0.49 11.91 15.47
C TRP A 144 1.84 12.62 15.37
N LEU A 145 2.75 12.38 16.32
CA LEU A 145 4.11 12.92 16.28
C LEU A 145 4.89 12.38 15.08
N LEU A 146 4.80 11.08 14.80
CA LEU A 146 5.41 10.49 13.59
C LEU A 146 4.73 11.00 12.31
N THR A 147 3.40 11.09 12.29
CA THR A 147 2.65 11.66 11.15
C THR A 147 3.12 13.08 10.84
N ALA A 148 3.30 13.92 11.86
CA ALA A 148 3.82 15.27 11.72
C ALA A 148 5.26 15.27 11.17
N PHE A 149 6.12 14.39 11.66
CA PHE A 149 7.49 14.24 11.15
C PHE A 149 7.51 13.87 9.65
N VAL A 150 6.70 12.88 9.23
CA VAL A 150 6.59 12.48 7.81
C VAL A 150 6.06 13.63 6.95
N ALA A 151 5.07 14.39 7.42
CA ALA A 151 4.55 15.56 6.70
C ALA A 151 5.60 16.67 6.55
N VAL A 152 6.41 16.92 7.59
CA VAL A 152 7.50 17.91 7.55
C VAL A 152 8.57 17.48 6.54
N VAL A 153 9.00 16.21 6.56
CA VAL A 153 9.99 15.68 5.61
C VAL A 153 9.45 15.75 4.18
N ALA A 154 8.19 15.39 3.96
CA ALA A 154 7.53 15.48 2.65
C ALA A 154 7.51 16.93 2.14
N THR A 155 7.14 17.89 2.99
CA THR A 155 7.13 19.32 2.65
C THR A 155 8.54 19.82 2.33
N ALA A 156 9.54 19.41 3.12
CA ALA A 156 10.94 19.74 2.86
C ALA A 156 11.44 19.16 1.53
N ALA A 157 11.05 17.94 1.17
CA ALA A 157 11.38 17.35 -0.13
C ALA A 157 10.81 18.16 -1.31
N ILE A 158 9.57 18.69 -1.18
CA ILE A 158 9.00 19.59 -2.20
C ILE A 158 9.82 20.88 -2.32
N VAL A 159 10.14 21.51 -1.18
CA VAL A 159 10.89 22.78 -1.17
C VAL A 159 12.29 22.58 -1.74
N VAL A 160 13.02 21.56 -1.29
CA VAL A 160 14.35 21.23 -1.83
C VAL A 160 14.26 20.89 -3.31
N GLY A 161 13.27 20.08 -3.71
CA GLY A 161 13.06 19.70 -5.10
C GLY A 161 12.79 20.90 -6.01
N THR A 162 12.06 21.92 -5.54
CA THR A 162 11.78 23.14 -6.32
C THR A 162 12.95 24.12 -6.37
N VAL A 163 13.80 24.17 -5.34
CA VAL A 163 14.99 25.05 -5.29
C VAL A 163 16.17 24.49 -6.09
N VAL A 164 16.30 23.17 -6.19
CA VAL A 164 17.33 22.54 -7.03
C VAL A 164 16.98 22.80 -8.50
N THR A 165 17.83 23.54 -9.19
CA THR A 165 17.65 24.03 -10.56
C THR A 165 17.60 22.89 -11.58
N GLY A 166 16.40 22.32 -11.78
CA GLY A 166 15.97 21.53 -12.94
C GLY A 166 16.72 20.21 -13.15
N GLY A 167 16.07 19.08 -12.83
CA GLY A 167 16.59 17.76 -13.17
C GLY A 167 15.73 16.62 -12.63
N LEU A 168 16.16 15.38 -12.88
CA LEU A 168 15.48 14.18 -12.39
C LEU A 168 15.33 14.20 -10.86
N VAL A 169 16.37 14.64 -10.14
CA VAL A 169 16.37 14.71 -8.68
C VAL A 169 15.29 15.66 -8.16
N SER A 170 15.14 16.84 -8.78
CA SER A 170 14.09 17.81 -8.46
C SER A 170 12.69 17.19 -8.61
N ALA A 171 12.46 16.50 -9.73
CA ALA A 171 11.18 15.88 -10.03
C ALA A 171 10.85 14.71 -9.10
N VAL A 172 11.84 13.89 -8.75
CA VAL A 172 11.72 12.79 -7.77
C VAL A 172 11.34 13.34 -6.39
N LEU A 173 12.04 14.38 -5.90
CA LEU A 173 11.79 14.94 -4.58
C LEU A 173 10.42 15.62 -4.47
N VAL A 174 10.03 16.40 -5.49
CA VAL A 174 8.68 17.01 -5.55
C VAL A 174 7.61 15.92 -5.62
N GLY A 175 7.82 14.92 -6.48
CA GLY A 175 6.92 13.78 -6.58
C GLY A 175 6.75 13.07 -5.24
N ALA A 176 7.86 12.78 -4.55
CA ALA A 176 7.84 12.10 -3.26
C ALA A 176 7.05 12.88 -2.20
N GLY A 177 7.31 14.18 -2.07
CA GLY A 177 6.62 14.99 -1.09
C GLY A 177 5.12 15.13 -1.37
N VAL A 178 4.74 15.34 -2.65
CA VAL A 178 3.33 15.42 -3.03
C VAL A 178 2.63 14.08 -2.79
N GLY A 179 3.23 12.96 -3.21
CA GLY A 179 2.67 11.64 -3.02
C GLY A 179 2.43 11.29 -1.55
N ALA A 180 3.37 11.64 -0.67
CA ALA A 180 3.24 11.43 0.77
C ALA A 180 2.08 12.22 1.39
N LEU A 181 1.98 13.52 1.10
CA LEU A 181 0.94 14.37 1.66
C LEU A 181 -0.46 13.97 1.16
N THR A 182 -0.57 13.59 -0.11
CA THR A 182 -1.84 13.21 -0.73
C THR A 182 -2.38 11.90 -0.15
N SER A 183 -1.52 10.89 0.02
CA SER A 183 -1.93 9.61 0.62
C SER A 183 -2.27 9.74 2.10
N MET A 184 -1.55 10.59 2.86
CA MET A 184 -1.89 10.91 4.25
C MET A 184 -3.27 11.57 4.35
N GLY A 185 -3.54 12.58 3.52
CA GLY A 185 -4.84 13.24 3.48
C GLY A 185 -5.97 12.27 3.13
N SER A 186 -5.77 11.44 2.11
CA SER A 186 -6.73 10.39 1.70
C SER A 186 -6.97 9.37 2.80
N SER A 187 -5.92 8.95 3.53
CA SER A 187 -6.04 8.01 4.65
C SER A 187 -6.86 8.60 5.80
N VAL A 188 -6.69 9.89 6.11
CA VAL A 188 -7.50 10.59 7.13
C VAL A 188 -8.97 10.66 6.70
N ILE A 189 -9.23 11.00 5.44
CA ILE A 189 -10.61 11.10 4.91
C ILE A 189 -11.29 9.73 4.91
N ALA A 190 -10.60 8.68 4.45
CA ALA A 190 -11.12 7.31 4.41
C ALA A 190 -11.48 6.77 5.81
N GLN A 191 -10.84 7.28 6.86
CA GLN A 191 -11.08 6.90 8.25
C GLN A 191 -12.11 7.78 8.97
N GLY A 192 -12.83 8.65 8.25
CA GLY A 192 -13.87 9.51 8.84
C GLY A 192 -13.38 10.86 9.37
N GLY A 193 -12.12 11.22 9.11
CA GLY A 193 -11.52 12.51 9.48
C GLY A 193 -10.58 12.44 10.67
N PHE A 194 -9.98 13.58 11.02
CA PHE A 194 -8.87 13.66 12.00
C PHE A 194 -9.20 13.17 13.42
N LYS A 195 -10.47 13.13 13.81
CA LYS A 195 -10.90 12.66 15.14
C LYS A 195 -10.87 11.13 15.24
N ASP A 196 -11.21 10.48 14.14
CA ASP A 196 -11.44 9.03 14.09
C ASP A 196 -10.25 8.28 13.45
N ALA A 197 -9.40 8.99 12.70
CA ALA A 197 -8.22 8.43 12.07
C ALA A 197 -7.20 7.85 13.07
N ASP A 198 -6.69 6.66 12.74
CA ASP A 198 -5.51 6.03 13.32
C ASP A 198 -4.24 6.67 12.74
N PRO A 199 -3.47 7.41 13.55
CA PRO A 199 -2.29 8.13 13.07
C PRO A 199 -1.19 7.19 12.55
N TRP A 200 -1.12 5.95 13.01
CA TRP A 200 -0.11 5.00 12.55
C TRP A 200 -0.36 4.57 11.10
N GLN A 201 -1.63 4.40 10.74
CA GLN A 201 -2.03 4.10 9.36
C GLN A 201 -1.82 5.31 8.44
N VAL A 202 -2.08 6.51 8.95
CA VAL A 202 -1.81 7.76 8.21
C VAL A 202 -0.32 7.89 7.91
N ALA A 203 0.57 7.70 8.90
CA ALA A 203 2.02 7.76 8.68
C ALA A 203 2.52 6.71 7.67
N LYS A 204 2.04 5.47 7.77
CA LYS A 204 2.35 4.39 6.80
C LYS A 204 1.90 4.75 5.39
N SER A 205 0.68 5.28 5.24
CA SER A 205 0.16 5.70 3.94
C SER A 205 1.03 6.81 3.33
N GLY A 206 1.53 7.75 4.15
CA GLY A 206 2.48 8.78 3.73
C GLY A 206 3.79 8.22 3.18
N ALA A 207 4.38 7.24 3.87
CA ALA A 207 5.61 6.61 3.40
C ALA A 207 5.42 5.89 2.03
N ILE A 208 4.32 5.15 1.88
CA ILE A 208 3.98 4.47 0.61
C ILE A 208 3.72 5.51 -0.49
N GLY A 209 2.96 6.54 -0.19
CA GLY A 209 2.69 7.66 -1.11
C GLY A 209 3.97 8.36 -1.57
N ALA A 210 4.97 8.48 -0.68
CA ALA A 210 6.25 9.07 -1.02
C ALA A 210 7.00 8.28 -2.10
N VAL A 211 7.00 6.95 -2.00
CA VAL A 211 7.67 6.08 -2.98
C VAL A 211 6.97 6.16 -4.34
N ILE A 212 5.64 6.10 -4.34
CA ILE A 212 4.83 6.20 -5.57
C ILE A 212 5.00 7.58 -6.21
N GLY A 213 4.95 8.63 -5.39
CA GLY A 213 5.15 10.00 -5.82
C GLY A 213 6.54 10.21 -6.42
N ALA A 214 7.59 9.68 -5.79
CA ALA A 214 8.97 9.73 -6.28
C ALA A 214 9.11 9.09 -7.67
N ALA A 215 8.54 7.90 -7.86
CA ALA A 215 8.54 7.19 -9.12
C ALA A 215 7.75 7.95 -10.20
N SER A 216 6.60 8.53 -9.83
CA SER A 216 5.77 9.33 -10.73
C SER A 216 6.50 10.60 -11.18
N GLY A 217 7.15 11.30 -10.24
CA GLY A 217 7.97 12.48 -10.54
C GLY A 217 9.16 12.14 -11.45
N ALA A 218 9.84 11.01 -11.21
CA ALA A 218 10.92 10.52 -12.05
C ALA A 218 10.47 10.25 -13.50
N ALA A 219 9.34 9.54 -13.64
CA ALA A 219 8.80 9.15 -14.93
C ALA A 219 8.28 10.36 -15.72
N SER A 220 7.54 11.27 -15.09
CA SER A 220 7.11 12.54 -15.72
C SER A 220 8.30 13.33 -16.25
N TRP A 221 9.41 13.39 -15.51
CA TRP A 221 10.62 14.04 -16.00
C TRP A 221 11.27 13.28 -17.17
N ALA A 222 11.45 11.95 -17.05
CA ALA A 222 12.09 11.14 -18.09
C ALA A 222 11.31 11.14 -19.41
N ILE A 223 9.97 11.09 -19.35
CA ILE A 223 9.12 11.15 -20.54
C ILE A 223 9.04 12.60 -21.06
N GLY A 224 9.09 13.60 -20.16
CA GLY A 224 9.25 15.00 -20.52
C GLY A 224 10.53 15.29 -21.31
N THR A 225 11.66 14.65 -21.00
CA THR A 225 12.92 14.83 -21.77
C THR A 225 12.88 14.15 -23.14
N ILE A 226 12.20 13.00 -23.27
CA ILE A 226 11.92 12.39 -24.58
C ILE A 226 11.01 13.31 -25.41
N GLY A 227 9.97 13.86 -24.77
CA GLY A 227 9.08 14.85 -25.37
C GLY A 227 9.84 16.09 -25.86
N GLN A 228 10.77 16.62 -25.06
CA GLN A 228 11.66 17.71 -25.47
C GLN A 228 12.43 17.41 -26.75
N ALA A 229 13.01 16.21 -26.87
CA ALA A 229 13.77 15.80 -28.04
C ALA A 229 12.87 15.71 -29.29
N ILE A 230 11.70 15.06 -29.16
CA ILE A 230 10.72 14.95 -30.25
C ILE A 230 10.23 16.35 -30.68
N GLY A 231 9.86 17.19 -29.71
CA GLY A 231 9.38 18.54 -29.96
C GLY A 231 10.43 19.43 -30.64
N GLN A 232 11.70 19.30 -30.24
CA GLN A 232 12.81 20.01 -30.90
C GLN A 232 12.98 19.56 -32.36
N HIS A 233 12.88 18.25 -32.65
CA HIS A 233 12.93 17.73 -34.01
C HIS A 233 11.75 18.21 -34.87
N LEU A 234 10.55 18.25 -34.30
CA LEU A 234 9.37 18.81 -34.97
C LEU A 234 9.54 20.32 -35.23
N GLY A 235 10.05 21.08 -34.26
CA GLY A 235 10.35 22.50 -34.42
C GLY A 235 11.34 22.77 -35.57
N TYR A 236 12.38 21.94 -35.68
CA TYR A 236 13.33 21.99 -36.80
C TYR A 236 12.67 21.63 -38.14
N ALA A 237 11.85 20.57 -38.16
CA ALA A 237 11.11 20.17 -39.36
C ALA A 237 10.15 21.27 -39.84
N PHE A 238 9.39 21.90 -38.94
CA PHE A 238 8.51 23.03 -39.25
C PHE A 238 9.28 24.25 -39.74
N SER A 239 10.44 24.55 -39.15
CA SER A 239 11.28 25.66 -39.61
C SER A 239 11.76 25.50 -41.05
N SER A 240 11.85 24.26 -41.52
CA SER A 240 12.27 23.91 -42.88
C SER A 240 11.14 23.94 -43.91
N MET A 241 9.87 24.08 -43.46
CA MET A 241 8.71 24.15 -44.36
C MET A 241 8.69 25.47 -45.13
N ARG A 242 8.20 25.40 -46.37
CA ARG A 242 8.07 26.55 -47.26
C ARG A 242 6.61 26.93 -47.42
N HIS A 243 6.34 28.23 -47.40
CA HIS A 243 5.04 28.76 -47.77
C HIS A 243 4.73 28.42 -49.23
N ILE A 244 3.50 27.96 -49.49
CA ILE A 244 3.12 27.29 -50.75
C ILE A 244 3.19 28.23 -51.96
N SER A 245 2.83 29.51 -51.80
CA SER A 245 2.83 30.47 -52.90
C SER A 245 4.11 31.31 -53.02
N SER A 246 4.78 31.60 -51.90
CA SER A 246 5.96 32.50 -51.88
C SER A 246 7.29 31.77 -51.78
N GLY A 247 7.29 30.45 -51.49
CA GLY A 247 8.51 29.63 -51.38
C GLY A 247 9.41 29.96 -50.20
N VAL A 248 9.06 30.96 -49.39
CA VAL A 248 9.79 31.44 -48.22
C VAL A 248 9.73 30.39 -47.11
N LYS A 249 10.87 30.11 -46.47
CA LYS A 249 10.94 29.16 -45.36
C LYS A 249 10.36 29.78 -44.09
N LEU A 250 9.60 29.02 -43.31
CA LEU A 250 9.10 29.47 -42.00
C LEU A 250 10.25 29.91 -41.08
N GLY A 251 11.35 29.15 -41.07
CA GLY A 251 12.53 29.44 -40.25
C GLY A 251 13.23 30.76 -40.58
N SER A 252 13.05 31.30 -41.80
CA SER A 252 13.56 32.63 -42.16
C SER A 252 12.66 33.79 -41.71
N VAL A 253 11.40 33.49 -41.33
CA VAL A 253 10.42 34.48 -40.87
C VAL A 253 10.37 34.52 -39.34
N PHE A 254 10.34 33.34 -38.72
CA PHE A 254 10.18 33.20 -37.26
C PHE A 254 11.48 32.85 -36.52
N GLY A 255 12.55 32.51 -37.24
CA GLY A 255 13.80 32.05 -36.65
C GLY A 255 13.79 30.55 -36.31
N VAL A 256 14.77 29.83 -36.82
CA VAL A 256 14.93 28.37 -36.61
C VAL A 256 15.08 28.04 -35.12
N ASP A 257 15.89 28.81 -34.39
CA ASP A 257 16.14 28.61 -32.96
C ASP A 257 14.89 28.84 -32.10
N LEU A 258 14.06 29.83 -32.46
CA LEU A 258 12.80 30.11 -31.78
C LEU A 258 11.80 28.95 -32.01
N MET A 259 11.72 28.42 -33.22
CA MET A 259 10.83 27.28 -33.53
C MET A 259 11.30 25.99 -32.85
N MET A 260 12.60 25.72 -32.82
CA MET A 260 13.17 24.56 -32.11
C MET A 260 12.98 24.66 -30.59
N SER A 261 13.19 25.84 -29.99
CA SER A 261 12.98 26.05 -28.55
C SER A 261 11.50 25.98 -28.16
N THR A 262 10.61 26.55 -28.98
CA THR A 262 9.15 26.43 -28.79
C THR A 262 8.71 24.97 -28.90
N GLY A 263 9.24 24.24 -29.89
CA GLY A 263 8.99 22.80 -30.03
C GLY A 263 9.49 21.99 -28.84
N LYS A 264 10.70 22.28 -28.34
CA LYS A 264 11.26 21.66 -27.13
C LYS A 264 10.36 21.89 -25.91
N ILE A 265 9.86 23.11 -25.72
CA ILE A 265 8.95 23.46 -24.62
C ILE A 265 7.63 22.70 -24.77
N ALA A 266 6.99 22.73 -25.94
CA ALA A 266 5.74 22.03 -26.21
C ALA A 266 5.88 20.52 -25.98
N GLY A 267 6.97 19.92 -26.48
CA GLY A 267 7.29 18.52 -26.27
C GLY A 267 7.51 18.16 -24.80
N SER A 268 8.16 19.04 -24.02
CA SER A 268 8.35 18.84 -22.58
C SER A 268 7.04 18.77 -21.80
N VAL A 269 6.08 19.62 -22.16
CA VAL A 269 4.77 19.72 -21.50
C VAL A 269 3.95 18.48 -21.82
N ILE A 270 3.88 18.09 -23.10
CA ILE A 270 3.14 16.91 -23.55
C ILE A 270 3.74 15.62 -22.95
N GLY A 271 5.06 15.49 -22.96
CA GLY A 271 5.75 14.34 -22.36
C GLY A 271 5.57 14.25 -20.84
N GLY A 272 5.61 15.39 -20.14
CA GLY A 272 5.39 15.45 -18.70
C GLY A 272 3.97 15.05 -18.29
N ILE A 273 2.96 15.53 -19.03
CA ILE A 273 1.55 15.17 -18.84
C ILE A 273 1.33 13.68 -19.13
N ALA A 274 1.83 13.17 -20.26
CA ALA A 274 1.69 11.76 -20.63
C ALA A 274 2.36 10.83 -19.60
N GLY A 275 3.55 11.17 -19.12
CA GLY A 275 4.25 10.39 -18.11
C GLY A 275 3.55 10.41 -16.75
N GLY A 276 3.00 11.56 -16.35
CA GLY A 276 2.21 11.69 -15.12
C GLY A 276 0.94 10.84 -15.18
N THR A 277 0.21 10.91 -16.30
CA THR A 277 -1.01 10.12 -16.53
C THR A 277 -0.73 8.61 -16.60
N PHE A 278 0.36 8.20 -17.26
CA PHE A 278 0.77 6.79 -17.35
C PHE A 278 1.06 6.17 -15.99
N MET A 279 1.78 6.88 -15.12
CA MET A 279 2.09 6.38 -13.77
C MET A 279 0.87 6.42 -12.84
N ASN A 280 0.01 7.43 -12.98
CA ASN A 280 -1.25 7.49 -12.23
C ASN A 280 -2.16 6.31 -12.61
N TYR A 281 -2.21 5.94 -13.89
CA TYR A 281 -2.91 4.74 -14.36
C TYR A 281 -2.32 3.44 -13.78
N HIS A 282 -0.98 3.27 -13.78
CA HIS A 282 -0.32 2.08 -13.22
C HIS A 282 -0.45 2.00 -11.69
N ALA A 283 -0.43 3.14 -10.99
CA ALA A 283 -0.70 3.20 -9.56
C ALA A 283 -2.14 2.76 -9.26
N ASN A 284 -3.13 3.27 -10.00
CA ASN A 284 -4.53 2.89 -9.81
C ASN A 284 -4.82 1.41 -10.12
N LEU A 285 -4.10 0.81 -11.06
CA LEU A 285 -4.11 -0.64 -11.33
C LEU A 285 -3.57 -1.48 -10.16
N LEU A 286 -2.51 -1.03 -9.49
CA LEU A 286 -1.94 -1.68 -8.31
C LEU A 286 -2.84 -1.59 -7.07
N PHE A 287 -3.69 -0.57 -6.98
CA PHE A 287 -4.59 -0.32 -5.84
C PHE A 287 -6.07 -0.64 -6.12
N GLY A 288 -6.37 -1.34 -7.22
CA GLY A 288 -7.69 -1.93 -7.47
C GLY A 288 -8.78 -0.97 -7.97
N THR A 289 -8.43 0.25 -8.36
CA THR A 289 -9.38 1.22 -8.94
C THR A 289 -9.27 1.24 -10.47
N LYS A 290 -10.40 1.00 -11.16
CA LYS A 290 -10.46 0.98 -12.63
C LYS A 290 -10.61 2.40 -13.19
N LEU A 291 -9.51 3.01 -13.62
CA LEU A 291 -9.54 4.20 -14.48
C LEU A 291 -9.16 3.81 -15.91
N ASN A 292 -9.80 4.41 -16.92
CA ASN A 292 -9.50 4.16 -18.33
C ASN A 292 -8.37 5.08 -18.80
N PHE A 293 -7.25 4.52 -19.27
CA PHE A 293 -6.07 5.27 -19.71
C PHE A 293 -6.39 6.27 -20.82
N GLU A 294 -7.27 5.87 -21.74
CA GLU A 294 -7.68 6.65 -22.91
C GLU A 294 -8.47 7.92 -22.52
N GLU A 295 -9.26 7.84 -21.45
CA GLU A 295 -10.05 8.97 -20.93
C GLU A 295 -9.17 9.99 -20.20
N ALA A 296 -8.15 9.51 -19.48
CA ALA A 296 -7.17 10.35 -18.79
C ALA A 296 -6.21 11.06 -19.77
N MET A 297 -5.85 10.42 -20.89
CA MET A 297 -5.05 11.05 -21.94
C MET A 297 -5.84 12.11 -22.73
N ASN A 298 -7.12 11.85 -23.05
CA ASN A 298 -7.94 12.78 -23.82
C ASN A 298 -8.24 14.10 -23.07
N GLN A 299 -8.45 14.06 -21.76
CA GLN A 299 -8.64 15.28 -20.94
C GLN A 299 -7.36 16.13 -20.82
N GLY A 300 -6.17 15.52 -20.89
CA GLY A 300 -4.90 16.23 -20.74
C GLY A 300 -4.28 16.76 -22.05
N ILE A 301 -4.63 16.19 -23.20
CA ILE A 301 -3.89 16.41 -24.47
C ILE A 301 -4.79 16.94 -25.61
N GLY A 302 -6.07 16.53 -25.66
CA GLY A 302 -6.89 16.67 -26.88
C GLY A 302 -7.38 18.10 -27.21
N GLY A 303 -7.55 18.96 -26.20
CA GLY A 303 -8.17 20.28 -26.38
C GLY A 303 -7.22 21.37 -26.89
N GLU A 304 -6.04 21.50 -26.27
CA GLU A 304 -5.15 22.65 -26.51
C GLU A 304 -4.27 22.49 -27.77
N ILE A 305 -3.83 21.26 -28.06
CA ILE A 305 -3.00 20.96 -29.24
C ILE A 305 -3.80 21.15 -30.53
N SER A 306 -5.10 20.78 -30.54
CA SER A 306 -5.94 20.95 -31.73
C SER A 306 -6.16 22.43 -32.06
N SER A 307 -6.37 23.29 -31.06
CA SER A 307 -6.50 24.75 -31.26
C SER A 307 -5.23 25.38 -31.82
N TRP A 308 -4.07 24.97 -31.31
CA TRP A 308 -2.78 25.46 -31.79
C TRP A 308 -2.47 25.00 -33.23
N LEU A 309 -2.71 23.73 -33.55
CA LEU A 309 -2.56 23.18 -34.92
C LEU A 309 -3.50 23.87 -35.92
N ILE A 310 -4.76 24.11 -35.52
CA ILE A 310 -5.74 24.84 -36.33
C ILE A 310 -5.29 26.30 -36.56
N GLY A 311 -4.64 26.94 -35.59
CA GLY A 311 -4.08 28.29 -35.72
C GLY A 311 -2.97 28.37 -36.79
N ILE A 312 -2.05 27.41 -36.80
CA ILE A 312 -0.97 27.31 -37.80
C ILE A 312 -1.55 27.01 -39.18
N PHE A 313 -2.52 26.10 -39.28
CA PHE A 313 -3.16 25.75 -40.56
C PHE A 313 -3.89 26.95 -41.18
N LYS A 314 -4.59 27.75 -40.36
CA LYS A 314 -5.26 28.99 -40.83
C LYS A 314 -4.28 30.04 -41.32
N TRP A 315 -3.05 30.07 -40.81
CA TRP A 315 -2.00 30.97 -41.26
C TRP A 315 -1.31 30.48 -42.54
N LEU A 316 -1.11 29.16 -42.70
CA LEU A 316 -0.52 28.55 -43.91
C LEU A 316 -1.39 28.67 -45.17
N VAL A 317 -2.70 28.83 -45.00
CA VAL A 317 -3.70 28.81 -46.09
C VAL A 317 -4.16 30.23 -46.48
N LYS A 318 -3.72 31.27 -45.76
CA LYS A 318 -4.03 32.69 -46.04
C LYS A 318 -2.90 33.35 -46.81
#